data_AF-A0AAV9T566-F1
#
_entry.id   AF-A0AAV9T566-F1
#
_cell.length_a   1.000
_cell.length_b   1.000
_cell.length_c   1.000
_cell.angle_alpha   90.00
_cell.angle_beta   90.00
_cell.angle_gamma   90.00
#
_symmetry.space_group_name_H-M   'P 1'
#
loop_
_entity.id
_entity.type
_entity.pdbx_description
1 polymer ?
#
loop_
_entity_poly.entity_id
_entity_poly.type
_entity_poly.pdbx_seq_one_letter_code
_entity_poly.pdbx_strand_id
1 'polypeptide(L)'
;MAITRVCFLSLLIAAGASAFLTEERYPWKPAGPGDLRSPCPGLNALANHGLLPRDGRNIDLETLGEATALGYNMEHNTMLAVGIPSLTTSTTGNASTFHLSDVNQHTPQVTEHDGSLTRDDAYFGDSNTFSPAAWGRALHSWGDIEIIDFAAAAREIKARFEWGEINNPEFNGTFARTGSLLQYALLLSAFGDYGNANMTLVRYWVEHERLPLKLGWQPPAANINSTMNRLIAANISALWVGVTDAHCGAGCQSKFGQCTITSGKKITPDGSCGGTNAYTCTGGTFGNCCSRYGYCGNTDEHCLNGCNSQFGDCSSISVGGVPASLDGTCGGSKGTTCQGTSYGNCCSQWGYCGSSADHCGTGCQSSFGTCSGGSGATTSAAKPSASSGSGGGSKVSPDGSCAGTNGYICPSGQCCSKNGWCGTTSDFCGFGCQSSFSAVSCTACPGSACAGTVTGNNPTCSANDSFCWTLSNKKFQIVCGRLASGAYLTNVDATSLGDCITKCSANSACVAASFYQGASTSCSLFSSYQGSANGNSAGGSQNHAYVRAASCP
;
A
#
# COMPACT_ATOMS: atom_id res chain seq x y z
N MET A 1 -39.46 60.53 -42.63
CA MET A 1 -38.22 59.72 -42.48
C MET A 1 -37.14 60.62 -41.91
N ALA A 2 -37.00 60.63 -40.58
CA ALA A 2 -35.95 61.36 -39.90
C ALA A 2 -34.84 60.35 -39.56
N ILE A 3 -33.66 60.54 -40.13
CA ILE A 3 -32.47 59.72 -39.85
C ILE A 3 -31.84 60.29 -38.58
N THR A 4 -32.04 59.60 -37.48
CA THR A 4 -31.50 59.94 -36.16
C THR A 4 -29.98 59.74 -36.16
N ARG A 5 -29.25 60.79 -35.84
CA ARG A 5 -27.82 60.75 -35.50
C ARG A 5 -27.64 59.91 -34.23
N VAL A 6 -26.78 58.91 -34.28
CA VAL A 6 -26.23 58.28 -33.07
C VAL A 6 -24.75 58.65 -33.01
N CYS A 7 -24.43 59.58 -32.12
CA CYS A 7 -23.08 59.79 -31.63
C CYS A 7 -22.60 58.49 -30.99
N PHE A 8 -21.60 57.84 -31.58
CA PHE A 8 -20.79 56.86 -30.86
C PHE A 8 -19.96 57.62 -29.83
N LEU A 9 -20.50 57.71 -28.61
CA LEU A 9 -19.72 58.00 -27.42
C LEU A 9 -18.74 56.83 -27.29
N SER A 10 -17.48 57.05 -27.67
CA SER A 10 -16.37 56.15 -27.40
C SER A 10 -16.28 55.96 -25.89
N LEU A 11 -16.88 54.88 -25.42
CA LEU A 11 -16.73 54.38 -24.05
C LEU A 11 -15.26 54.01 -23.91
N LEU A 12 -14.47 54.92 -23.33
CA LEU A 12 -13.23 54.58 -22.65
C LEU A 12 -13.64 53.58 -21.55
N ILE A 13 -13.61 52.30 -21.90
CA ILE A 13 -13.50 51.24 -20.91
C ILE A 13 -12.13 51.50 -20.28
N ALA A 14 -12.14 52.22 -19.17
CA ALA A 14 -11.11 52.09 -18.16
C ALA A 14 -11.20 50.64 -17.69
N ALA A 15 -10.62 49.73 -18.48
CA ALA A 15 -10.14 48.46 -17.97
C ALA A 15 -9.15 48.89 -16.91
N GLY A 16 -9.59 48.84 -15.65
CA GLY A 16 -8.69 49.04 -14.52
C GLY A 16 -7.47 48.21 -14.83
N ALA A 17 -6.32 48.87 -14.89
CA ALA A 17 -5.05 48.20 -15.11
C ALA A 17 -4.80 47.33 -13.86
N SER A 18 -5.42 46.15 -13.81
CA SER A 18 -4.88 45.02 -13.09
C SER A 18 -3.45 44.93 -13.56
N ALA A 19 -2.49 45.16 -12.66
CA ALA A 19 -1.08 45.13 -12.96
C ALA A 19 -0.73 43.71 -13.43
N PHE A 20 -0.84 43.45 -14.73
CA PHE A 20 -0.54 42.15 -15.29
C PHE A 20 0.94 41.83 -15.03
N LEU A 21 1.17 40.68 -14.40
CA LEU A 21 2.48 40.12 -14.16
C LEU A 21 3.07 39.70 -15.52
N THR A 22 4.04 40.49 -16.00
CA THR A 22 4.62 40.35 -17.35
C THR A 22 6.14 40.45 -17.27
N GLU A 23 6.84 39.85 -18.23
CA GLU A 23 8.31 39.92 -18.31
C GLU A 23 8.80 41.34 -18.62
N GLU A 24 7.99 42.17 -19.28
CA GLU A 24 8.30 43.57 -19.55
C GLU A 24 8.29 44.42 -18.27
N ARG A 25 7.28 44.21 -17.41
CA ARG A 25 7.12 44.99 -16.18
C ARG A 25 7.98 44.45 -15.04
N TYR A 26 8.14 43.13 -14.95
CA TYR A 26 8.90 42.43 -13.92
C TYR A 26 9.93 41.50 -14.55
N PRO A 27 10.99 42.04 -15.18
CA PRO A 27 11.98 41.23 -15.88
C PRO A 27 12.76 40.36 -14.90
N TRP A 28 12.93 39.08 -15.25
CA TRP A 28 13.82 38.20 -14.50
C TRP A 28 15.29 38.63 -14.65
N LYS A 29 16.02 38.65 -13.54
CA LYS A 29 17.48 38.77 -13.48
C LYS A 29 18.00 37.77 -12.45
N PRO A 30 19.09 37.07 -12.71
CA PRO A 30 19.70 36.19 -11.73
C PRO A 30 20.22 37.02 -10.54
N ALA A 31 20.32 36.38 -9.37
CA ALA A 31 20.97 36.97 -8.20
C ALA A 31 22.45 37.30 -8.52
N GLY A 32 22.89 38.50 -8.16
CA GLY A 32 24.27 38.92 -8.27
C GLY A 32 25.13 38.56 -7.06
N PRO A 33 26.45 38.77 -7.12
CA PRO A 33 27.33 38.59 -5.98
C PRO A 33 26.87 39.44 -4.77
N GLY A 34 26.63 38.79 -3.64
CA GLY A 34 26.19 39.46 -2.41
C GLY A 34 24.68 39.67 -2.29
N ASP A 35 23.87 39.31 -3.29
CA ASP A 35 22.42 39.25 -3.12
C ASP A 35 22.05 38.06 -2.23
N LEU A 36 21.17 38.28 -1.25
CA LEU A 36 20.75 37.26 -0.32
C LEU A 36 19.56 36.48 -0.88
N ARG A 37 19.60 35.16 -0.74
CA ARG A 37 18.54 34.24 -1.14
C ARG A 37 18.24 33.27 -0.01
N SER A 38 17.06 32.66 -0.11
CA SER A 38 16.47 31.76 0.88
C SER A 38 16.48 30.30 0.37
N PRO A 39 16.14 29.31 1.23
CA PRO A 39 15.84 27.96 0.76
C PRO A 39 14.52 27.87 -0.01
N CYS A 40 13.74 28.97 -0.07
CA CYS A 40 12.45 29.02 -0.76
C CYS A 40 12.61 29.46 -2.23
N PRO A 41 12.44 28.56 -3.21
CA PRO A 41 12.46 28.94 -4.63
C PRO A 41 11.38 29.98 -4.99
N GLY A 42 10.27 29.99 -4.25
CA GLY A 42 9.18 30.94 -4.45
C GLY A 42 9.60 32.38 -4.19
N LEU A 43 10.21 32.64 -3.04
CA LEU A 43 10.70 33.97 -2.67
C LEU A 43 11.90 34.39 -3.51
N ASN A 44 12.78 33.45 -3.83
CA ASN A 44 13.93 33.71 -4.70
C ASN A 44 13.48 34.14 -6.09
N ALA A 45 12.44 33.50 -6.66
CA ALA A 45 11.85 33.92 -7.92
C ALA A 45 11.28 35.35 -7.84
N LEU A 46 10.57 35.69 -6.76
CA LEU A 46 10.04 37.05 -6.59
C LEU A 46 11.15 38.10 -6.50
N ALA A 47 12.24 37.82 -5.79
CA ALA A 47 13.41 38.70 -5.76
C ALA A 47 14.10 38.78 -7.14
N ASN A 48 14.22 37.66 -7.85
CA ASN A 48 14.78 37.62 -9.21
C ASN A 48 13.90 38.38 -10.23
N HIS A 49 12.60 38.53 -9.98
CA HIS A 49 11.70 39.37 -10.77
C HIS A 49 11.58 40.82 -10.27
N GLY A 50 12.18 41.14 -9.11
CA GLY A 50 12.10 42.46 -8.49
C GLY A 50 10.74 42.78 -7.87
N LEU A 51 9.94 41.75 -7.58
CA LEU A 51 8.71 41.84 -6.79
C LEU A 51 9.03 41.98 -5.31
N LEU A 52 10.09 41.30 -4.87
CA LEU A 52 10.81 41.60 -3.62
C LEU A 52 12.08 42.41 -3.93
N PRO A 53 12.69 43.08 -2.92
CA PRO A 53 14.03 43.64 -3.05
C PRO A 53 14.99 42.63 -3.67
N ARG A 54 15.64 43.00 -4.79
CA ARG A 54 16.48 42.09 -5.58
C ARG A 54 17.69 41.60 -4.81
N ASP A 55 18.17 42.42 -3.88
CA ASP A 55 19.27 42.13 -2.98
C ASP A 55 18.86 41.21 -1.81
N GLY A 56 17.56 40.91 -1.67
CA GLY A 56 17.00 40.05 -0.65
C GLY A 56 17.05 40.62 0.76
N ARG A 57 17.15 41.96 0.93
CA ARG A 57 17.36 42.59 2.24
C ARG A 57 16.13 43.37 2.74
N ASN A 58 16.06 43.51 4.06
CA ASN A 58 15.13 44.39 4.79
C ASN A 58 13.67 44.24 4.36
N ILE A 59 13.19 43.00 4.30
CA ILE A 59 11.82 42.67 3.91
C ILE A 59 10.93 42.71 5.14
N ASP A 60 9.90 43.55 5.14
CA ASP A 60 8.82 43.53 6.13
C ASP A 60 7.64 42.64 5.66
N LEU A 61 6.68 42.42 6.56
CA LEU A 61 5.52 41.55 6.29
C LEU A 61 4.58 42.13 5.22
N GLU A 62 4.51 43.45 5.08
CA GLU A 62 3.67 44.11 4.07
C GLU A 62 4.25 43.89 2.67
N THR A 63 5.54 44.18 2.49
CA THR A 63 6.30 43.93 1.26
C THR A 63 6.23 42.45 0.87
N LEU A 64 6.38 41.55 1.83
CA LEU A 64 6.26 40.11 1.60
C LEU A 64 4.88 39.75 1.04
N GLY A 65 3.81 40.21 1.67
CA GLY A 65 2.45 39.88 1.27
C GLY A 65 2.03 40.53 -0.05
N GLU A 66 2.47 41.76 -0.35
CA GLU A 66 2.22 42.41 -1.64
C GLU A 66 2.92 41.66 -2.79
N ALA A 67 4.17 41.26 -2.57
CA ALA A 67 4.95 40.53 -3.57
C ALA A 67 4.33 39.17 -3.90
N THR A 68 3.83 38.43 -2.89
CA THR A 68 3.20 37.12 -3.13
C THR A 68 1.77 37.25 -3.65
N ALA A 69 1.03 38.29 -3.26
CA ALA A 69 -0.28 38.61 -3.84
C ALA A 69 -0.16 38.88 -5.34
N LEU A 70 0.81 39.70 -5.76
CA LEU A 70 1.02 39.98 -7.18
C LEU A 70 1.67 38.81 -7.92
N GLY A 71 2.65 38.14 -7.32
CA GLY A 71 3.46 37.12 -7.97
C GLY A 71 2.77 35.75 -8.10
N TYR A 72 1.88 35.40 -7.17
CA TYR A 72 1.24 34.07 -7.11
C TYR A 72 -0.27 34.14 -6.84
N ASN A 73 -0.89 35.32 -6.82
CA ASN A 73 -2.28 35.51 -6.40
C ASN A 73 -2.54 34.92 -4.99
N MET A 74 -1.65 35.21 -4.05
CA MET A 74 -1.71 34.70 -2.69
C MET A 74 -2.38 35.70 -1.73
N GLU A 75 -3.24 35.22 -0.83
CA GLU A 75 -3.78 36.02 0.27
C GLU A 75 -2.62 36.55 1.12
N HIS A 76 -2.66 37.84 1.44
CA HIS A 76 -1.58 38.56 2.13
C HIS A 76 -1.14 37.86 3.44
N ASN A 77 -2.09 37.27 4.17
CA ASN A 77 -1.83 36.57 5.43
C ASN A 77 -1.17 35.18 5.26
N THR A 78 -1.17 34.58 4.06
CA THR A 78 -0.68 33.21 3.86
C THR A 78 0.82 33.11 4.13
N MET A 79 1.56 34.17 3.78
CA MET A 79 3.01 34.23 3.98
C MET A 79 3.43 34.66 5.37
N LEU A 80 2.49 35.00 6.27
CA LEU A 80 2.81 35.24 7.68
C LEU A 80 3.39 33.99 8.35
N ALA A 81 3.06 32.80 7.85
CA ALA A 81 3.63 31.53 8.30
C ALA A 81 5.15 31.41 8.05
N VAL A 82 5.71 32.21 7.15
CA VAL A 82 7.17 32.30 6.89
C VAL A 82 7.73 33.61 7.43
N GLY A 83 7.03 34.73 7.21
CA GLY A 83 7.48 36.04 7.61
C GLY A 83 7.62 36.19 9.13
N ILE A 84 6.62 35.79 9.92
CA ILE A 84 6.67 35.94 11.39
C ILE A 84 7.83 35.12 11.98
N PRO A 85 8.01 33.83 11.64
CA PRO A 85 9.19 33.10 12.10
C PRO A 85 10.51 33.74 11.67
N SER A 86 10.61 34.24 10.44
CA SER A 86 11.83 34.90 9.93
C SER A 86 12.18 36.18 10.69
N LEU A 87 11.19 36.89 11.24
CA LEU A 87 11.44 38.02 12.13
C LEU A 87 12.10 37.59 13.46
N THR A 88 11.84 36.37 13.95
CA THR A 88 12.43 35.88 15.20
C THR A 88 13.91 35.53 15.08
N THR A 89 14.39 35.30 13.85
CA THR A 89 15.79 34.96 13.53
C THR A 89 16.47 36.05 12.71
N SER A 90 15.86 37.24 12.66
CA SER A 90 16.31 38.36 11.83
C SER A 90 17.71 38.83 12.18
N THR A 91 18.53 39.04 11.15
CA THR A 91 19.89 39.61 11.27
C THR A 91 19.98 41.07 10.83
N THR A 92 18.83 41.67 10.47
CA THR A 92 18.77 43.05 9.93
C THR A 92 19.09 44.15 10.95
N GLY A 93 19.02 43.84 12.25
CA GLY A 93 19.05 44.83 13.32
C GLY A 93 17.74 45.61 13.51
N ASN A 94 16.69 45.28 12.76
CA ASN A 94 15.35 45.85 12.89
C ASN A 94 14.31 44.73 13.12
N ALA A 95 13.56 44.82 14.22
CA ALA A 95 12.59 43.80 14.63
C ALA A 95 11.40 43.64 13.67
N SER A 96 11.20 44.57 12.72
CA SER A 96 10.11 44.53 11.74
C SER A 96 10.53 44.02 10.36
N THR A 97 11.81 43.69 10.15
CA THR A 97 12.32 43.24 8.86
C THR A 97 13.19 42.00 8.99
N PHE A 98 13.32 41.21 7.91
CA PHE A 98 14.25 40.09 7.80
C PHE A 98 14.98 40.11 6.45
N HIS A 99 16.13 39.44 6.35
CA HIS A 99 16.79 39.13 5.08
C HIS A 99 16.29 37.78 4.55
N LEU A 100 16.28 37.57 3.23
CA LEU A 100 15.93 36.25 2.66
C LEU A 100 16.82 35.13 3.18
N SER A 101 18.08 35.41 3.52
CA SER A 101 18.99 34.44 4.15
C SER A 101 18.56 34.03 5.56
N ASP A 102 17.80 34.87 6.29
CA ASP A 102 17.34 34.57 7.66
C ASP A 102 16.29 33.44 7.68
N VAL A 103 15.66 33.18 6.53
CA VAL A 103 14.75 32.05 6.32
C VAL A 103 15.49 30.71 6.44
N ASN A 104 16.81 30.68 6.19
CA ASN A 104 17.65 29.49 6.26
C ASN A 104 18.08 29.09 7.69
N GLN A 105 17.46 29.66 8.73
CA GLN A 105 17.84 29.31 10.09
C GLN A 105 17.45 27.86 10.42
N HIS A 106 18.46 26.99 10.52
CA HIS A 106 18.25 25.58 10.87
C HIS A 106 18.16 25.34 12.39
N THR A 107 18.90 26.07 13.24
CA THR A 107 18.87 25.81 14.70
C THR A 107 18.81 27.12 15.49
N PRO A 108 17.70 27.44 16.19
CA PRO A 108 16.47 26.67 16.29
C PRO A 108 15.69 26.62 14.96
N GLN A 109 14.99 25.51 14.72
CA GLN A 109 14.19 25.30 13.51
C GLN A 109 12.95 26.19 13.57
N VAL A 110 12.89 27.19 12.69
CA VAL A 110 11.76 28.14 12.60
C VAL A 110 11.07 28.13 11.23
N THR A 111 11.79 27.80 10.17
CA THR A 111 11.23 27.70 8.80
C THR A 111 11.96 26.66 7.97
N GLU A 112 13.28 26.74 7.89
CA GLU A 112 14.09 25.74 7.19
C GLU A 112 14.00 24.38 7.89
N HIS A 113 13.99 23.31 7.09
CA HIS A 113 13.83 21.94 7.56
C HIS A 113 14.51 20.91 6.65
N ASP A 114 14.89 19.79 7.26
CA ASP A 114 15.39 18.60 6.55
C ASP A 114 14.36 18.02 5.58
N GLY A 115 14.81 17.13 4.68
CA GLY A 115 13.92 16.43 3.74
C GLY A 115 13.39 17.33 2.63
N SER A 116 14.07 18.45 2.36
CA SER A 116 13.69 19.41 1.33
C SER A 116 13.67 18.81 -0.07
N LEU A 117 12.74 19.28 -0.91
CA LEU A 117 12.57 18.87 -2.31
C LEU A 117 13.80 19.17 -3.19
N THR A 118 14.47 20.30 -2.93
CA THR A 118 15.49 20.86 -3.84
C THR A 118 16.78 21.29 -3.14
N ARG A 119 16.87 21.15 -1.82
CA ARG A 119 18.02 21.52 -0.97
C ARG A 119 18.52 20.27 -0.26
N ASP A 120 19.81 20.25 0.07
CA ASP A 120 20.35 19.23 0.97
C ASP A 120 20.05 19.59 2.43
N ASP A 121 19.99 18.59 3.30
CA ASP A 121 19.79 18.82 4.74
C ASP A 121 20.99 19.58 5.33
N ALA A 122 20.77 20.43 6.33
CA ALA A 122 21.82 21.25 6.94
C ALA A 122 22.98 20.41 7.52
N TYR A 123 22.71 19.16 7.92
CA TYR A 123 23.71 18.19 8.32
C TYR A 123 24.83 18.00 7.27
N PHE A 124 24.52 18.09 5.98
CA PHE A 124 25.50 17.94 4.90
C PHE A 124 26.20 19.26 4.51
N GLY A 125 25.82 20.39 5.12
CA GLY A 125 26.43 21.70 4.92
C GLY A 125 25.42 22.77 4.48
N ASP A 126 25.25 22.93 3.15
CA ASP A 126 24.44 24.02 2.58
C ASP A 126 22.97 23.61 2.41
N SER A 127 22.11 24.11 3.31
CA SER A 127 20.64 23.95 3.23
C SER A 127 19.91 25.06 2.46
N ASN A 128 20.63 26.05 1.93
CA ASN A 128 20.04 27.24 1.32
C ASN A 128 19.99 27.14 -0.21
N THR A 129 21.11 26.74 -0.82
CA THR A 129 21.28 26.78 -2.27
C THR A 129 20.56 25.62 -2.96
N PHE A 130 20.06 25.84 -4.18
CA PHE A 130 19.53 24.76 -5.02
C PHE A 130 20.58 23.65 -5.20
N SER A 131 20.21 22.41 -4.85
CA SER A 131 21.04 21.22 -4.97
C SER A 131 20.57 20.35 -6.15
N PRO A 132 21.39 20.21 -7.22
CA PRO A 132 21.10 19.27 -8.29
C PRO A 132 20.97 17.81 -7.81
N ALA A 133 21.66 17.45 -6.72
CA ALA A 133 21.57 16.11 -6.14
C ALA A 133 20.22 15.88 -5.45
N ALA A 134 19.76 16.83 -4.63
CA ALA A 134 18.43 16.78 -4.02
C ALA A 134 17.32 16.75 -5.08
N TRP A 135 17.42 17.63 -6.07
CA TRP A 135 16.47 17.66 -7.17
C TRP A 135 16.49 16.37 -8.00
N GLY A 136 17.67 15.81 -8.27
CA GLY A 136 17.81 14.52 -8.93
C GLY A 136 17.15 13.36 -8.19
N ARG A 137 17.19 13.37 -6.84
CA ARG A 137 16.45 12.38 -6.02
C ARG A 137 14.94 12.54 -6.19
N ALA A 138 14.42 13.76 -6.16
CA ALA A 138 13.00 14.02 -6.37
C ALA A 138 12.52 13.56 -7.76
N LEU A 139 13.26 13.92 -8.81
CA LEU A 139 13.00 13.47 -10.18
C LEU A 139 13.03 11.94 -10.30
N HIS A 140 13.98 11.28 -9.64
CA HIS A 140 14.06 9.83 -9.62
C HIS A 140 12.83 9.19 -8.94
N SER A 141 12.36 9.77 -7.83
CA SER A 141 11.16 9.29 -7.11
C SER A 141 9.88 9.40 -7.94
N TRP A 142 9.82 10.38 -8.83
CA TRP A 142 8.67 10.55 -9.71
C TRP A 142 8.73 9.72 -10.98
N GLY A 143 9.92 9.52 -11.56
CA GLY A 143 10.06 8.98 -12.90
C GLY A 143 9.53 9.97 -13.95
N ASP A 144 9.04 9.44 -15.07
CA ASP A 144 8.54 10.25 -16.19
C ASP A 144 7.07 10.66 -15.98
N ILE A 145 6.83 11.64 -15.10
CA ILE A 145 5.50 12.24 -14.89
C ILE A 145 5.36 13.58 -15.60
N GLU A 146 4.18 13.82 -16.18
CA GLU A 146 3.80 15.12 -16.75
C GLU A 146 3.10 16.01 -15.70
N ILE A 147 2.49 15.38 -14.70
CA ILE A 147 1.68 16.01 -13.67
C ILE A 147 2.14 15.54 -12.29
N ILE A 148 2.41 16.48 -11.39
CA ILE A 148 2.58 16.20 -9.96
C ILE A 148 1.21 16.27 -9.31
N ASP A 149 0.62 15.13 -8.97
CA ASP A 149 -0.61 15.04 -8.18
C ASP A 149 -0.31 14.79 -6.69
N PHE A 150 -1.35 14.66 -5.86
CA PHE A 150 -1.18 14.37 -4.44
C PHE A 150 -0.40 13.07 -4.18
N ALA A 151 -0.58 12.04 -5.02
CA ALA A 151 0.10 10.77 -4.85
C ALA A 151 1.58 10.88 -5.21
N ALA A 152 1.92 11.61 -6.27
CA ALA A 152 3.30 11.91 -6.64
C ALA A 152 4.01 12.73 -5.57
N ALA A 153 3.35 13.76 -5.03
CA ALA A 153 3.88 14.53 -3.89
C ALA A 153 4.14 13.61 -2.67
N ALA A 154 3.17 12.78 -2.30
CA ALA A 154 3.31 11.86 -1.17
C ALA A 154 4.43 10.83 -1.36
N ARG A 155 4.58 10.26 -2.56
CA ARG A 155 5.66 9.32 -2.88
C ARG A 155 7.04 9.95 -2.75
N GLU A 156 7.20 11.19 -3.22
CA GLU A 156 8.47 11.90 -3.14
C GLU A 156 8.81 12.27 -1.70
N ILE A 157 7.87 12.83 -0.94
CA ILE A 157 8.11 13.16 0.47
C ILE A 157 8.51 11.89 1.23
N LYS A 158 7.81 10.77 0.99
CA LYS A 158 8.19 9.47 1.58
C LYS A 158 9.62 9.07 1.25
N ALA A 159 10.00 9.09 -0.04
CA ALA A 159 11.33 8.73 -0.47
C ALA A 159 12.41 9.66 0.10
N ARG A 160 12.13 10.96 0.24
CA ARG A 160 13.04 11.92 0.87
C ARG A 160 13.26 11.64 2.34
N PHE A 161 12.21 11.28 3.05
CA PHE A 161 12.27 10.99 4.48
C PHE A 161 13.01 9.68 4.74
N GLU A 162 12.71 8.62 3.99
CA GLU A 162 13.44 7.35 4.07
C GLU A 162 14.93 7.55 3.79
N TRP A 163 15.26 8.39 2.80
CA TRP A 163 16.65 8.74 2.53
C TRP A 163 17.28 9.57 3.66
N GLY A 164 16.56 10.56 4.21
CA GLY A 164 17.03 11.41 5.31
C GLY A 164 17.34 10.58 6.56
N GLU A 165 16.43 9.70 6.98
CA GLU A 165 16.61 8.84 8.15
C GLU A 165 17.81 7.89 8.02
N ILE A 166 18.13 7.44 6.81
CA ILE A 166 19.28 6.56 6.56
C ILE A 166 20.60 7.33 6.55
N ASN A 167 20.61 8.56 6.02
CA ASN A 167 21.84 9.27 5.65
C ASN A 167 22.16 10.47 6.56
N ASN A 168 21.18 11.01 7.29
CA ASN A 168 21.32 12.15 8.18
C ASN A 168 21.01 11.71 9.63
N PRO A 169 22.03 11.50 10.48
CA PRO A 169 21.86 11.14 11.89
C PRO A 169 21.11 12.18 12.73
N GLU A 170 20.99 13.42 12.26
CA GLU A 170 20.33 14.53 12.94
C GLU A 170 18.92 14.81 12.40
N PHE A 171 18.44 13.99 11.45
CA PHE A 171 17.20 14.22 10.71
C PHE A 171 16.01 14.50 11.64
N ASN A 172 15.49 15.74 11.61
CA ASN A 172 14.31 16.11 12.39
C ASN A 172 13.02 16.02 11.58
N GLY A 173 12.59 14.79 11.42
CA GLY A 173 11.40 14.47 10.67
C GLY A 173 10.06 15.07 11.14
N THR A 174 9.92 15.47 12.42
CA THR A 174 8.68 16.12 12.89
C THR A 174 8.47 17.48 12.27
N PHE A 175 9.53 18.29 12.32
CA PHE A 175 9.48 19.63 11.78
C PHE A 175 9.45 19.57 10.25
N ALA A 176 10.30 18.71 9.67
CA ALA A 176 10.35 18.42 8.24
C ALA A 176 8.98 18.05 7.66
N ARG A 177 8.15 17.28 8.38
CA ARG A 177 6.82 16.90 7.90
C ARG A 177 5.94 18.10 7.60
N THR A 178 5.84 19.02 8.56
CA THR A 178 4.92 20.14 8.44
C THR A 178 5.38 21.06 7.31
N GLY A 179 6.69 21.30 7.23
CA GLY A 179 7.29 22.09 6.15
C GLY A 179 7.10 21.48 4.76
N SER A 180 7.39 20.19 4.61
CA SER A 180 7.26 19.49 3.31
C SER A 180 5.82 19.48 2.78
N LEU A 181 4.84 19.23 3.66
CA LEU A 181 3.43 19.25 3.28
C LEU A 181 2.97 20.63 2.80
N LEU A 182 3.36 21.69 3.51
CA LEU A 182 3.02 23.06 3.14
C LEU A 182 3.77 23.52 1.88
N GLN A 183 5.02 23.10 1.70
CA GLN A 183 5.80 23.35 0.49
C GLN A 183 5.09 22.78 -0.74
N TYR A 184 4.67 21.52 -0.68
CA TYR A 184 3.93 20.91 -1.78
C TYR A 184 2.55 21.53 -1.98
N ALA A 185 1.85 21.91 -0.91
CA ALA A 185 0.58 22.59 -1.05
C ALA A 185 0.69 23.92 -1.81
N LEU A 186 1.74 24.70 -1.52
CA LEU A 186 2.04 25.93 -2.25
C LEU A 186 2.42 25.65 -3.70
N LEU A 187 3.25 24.63 -3.96
CA LEU A 187 3.65 24.23 -5.30
C LEU A 187 2.46 23.81 -6.17
N LEU A 188 1.59 22.93 -5.64
CA LEU A 188 0.38 22.48 -6.34
C LEU A 188 -0.59 23.63 -6.57
N SER A 189 -0.72 24.56 -5.62
CA SER A 189 -1.59 25.72 -5.76
C SER A 189 -1.08 26.72 -6.79
N ALA A 190 0.25 26.88 -6.92
CA ALA A 190 0.84 27.84 -7.82
C ALA A 190 0.88 27.38 -9.29
N PHE A 191 1.02 26.07 -9.54
CA PHE A 191 1.35 25.55 -10.87
C PHE A 191 0.34 24.55 -11.46
N GLY A 192 -0.86 24.46 -10.90
CA GLY A 192 -1.97 23.70 -11.50
C GLY A 192 -3.32 24.03 -10.89
N ASP A 193 -4.28 23.12 -11.05
CA ASP A 193 -5.67 23.30 -10.64
C ASP A 193 -6.00 22.41 -9.45
N TYR A 194 -5.91 22.98 -8.25
CA TYR A 194 -6.39 22.40 -6.98
C TYR A 194 -6.12 20.89 -6.85
N GLY A 195 -4.84 20.53 -6.81
CA GLY A 195 -4.41 19.15 -6.52
C GLY A 195 -3.56 18.48 -7.57
N ASN A 196 -3.17 19.24 -8.59
CA ASN A 196 -2.12 18.87 -9.52
C ASN A 196 -1.22 20.08 -9.80
N ALA A 197 -0.04 19.82 -10.35
CA ALA A 197 0.84 20.82 -10.93
C ALA A 197 1.44 20.32 -12.24
N ASN A 198 1.59 21.21 -13.21
CA ASN A 198 2.27 20.91 -14.47
C ASN A 198 3.78 20.79 -14.24
N MET A 199 4.34 19.60 -14.47
CA MET A 199 5.74 19.31 -14.19
C MET A 199 6.70 20.18 -15.03
N THR A 200 6.30 20.58 -16.25
CA THR A 200 7.11 21.48 -17.09
C THR A 200 7.26 22.85 -16.45
N LEU A 201 6.17 23.39 -15.89
CA LEU A 201 6.19 24.70 -15.22
C LEU A 201 6.98 24.65 -13.92
N VAL A 202 6.76 23.60 -13.11
CA VAL A 202 7.46 23.39 -11.84
C VAL A 202 8.96 23.24 -12.08
N ARG A 203 9.37 22.44 -13.07
CA ARG A 203 10.78 22.25 -13.40
C ARG A 203 11.44 23.55 -13.84
N TYR A 204 10.78 24.31 -14.72
CA TYR A 204 11.27 25.63 -15.13
C TYR A 204 11.46 26.55 -13.92
N TRP A 205 10.49 26.59 -13.02
CA TRP A 205 10.52 27.42 -11.82
C TRP A 205 11.60 27.00 -10.83
N VAL A 206 11.74 25.70 -10.55
CA VAL A 206 12.77 25.17 -9.63
C VAL A 206 14.18 25.42 -10.15
N GLU A 207 14.45 25.04 -11.41
CA GLU A 207 15.82 25.04 -11.96
C GLU A 207 16.34 26.45 -12.24
N HIS A 208 15.45 27.43 -12.41
CA HIS A 208 15.83 28.80 -12.77
C HIS A 208 15.47 29.84 -11.70
N GLU A 209 14.74 29.43 -10.65
CA GLU A 209 14.09 30.33 -9.69
C GLU A 209 13.46 31.52 -10.42
N ARG A 210 12.56 31.18 -11.35
CA ARG A 210 11.95 32.09 -12.32
C ARG A 210 10.47 31.77 -12.49
N LEU A 211 9.63 32.80 -12.50
CA LEU A 211 8.21 32.62 -12.81
C LEU A 211 8.06 32.18 -14.27
N PRO A 212 7.27 31.13 -14.58
CA PRO A 212 7.15 30.60 -15.95
C PRO A 212 6.33 31.47 -16.93
N LEU A 213 6.40 32.80 -16.82
CA LEU A 213 5.65 33.76 -17.66
C LEU A 213 5.92 33.55 -19.16
N LYS A 214 7.16 33.22 -19.52
CA LYS A 214 7.56 32.89 -20.90
C LYS A 214 6.92 31.62 -21.45
N LEU A 215 6.50 30.71 -20.57
CA LEU A 215 5.78 29.49 -20.93
C LEU A 215 4.26 29.71 -20.96
N GLY A 216 3.80 30.96 -20.82
CA GLY A 216 2.38 31.31 -20.80
C GLY A 216 1.71 31.09 -19.44
N TRP A 217 2.45 30.73 -18.39
CA TRP A 217 1.90 30.66 -17.04
C TRP A 217 1.51 32.07 -16.57
N GLN A 218 0.41 32.13 -15.85
CA GLN A 218 -0.05 33.30 -15.10
C GLN A 218 -0.38 32.83 -13.68
N PRO A 219 -0.36 33.74 -12.68
CA PRO A 219 -0.84 33.41 -11.34
C PRO A 219 -2.21 32.72 -11.40
N PRO A 220 -2.44 31.71 -10.55
CA PRO A 220 -3.70 30.96 -10.56
C PRO A 220 -4.89 31.90 -10.37
N ALA A 221 -6.01 31.62 -11.05
CA ALA A 221 -7.22 32.43 -10.92
C ALA A 221 -7.83 32.33 -9.51
N ALA A 222 -7.74 31.14 -8.90
CA ALA A 222 -8.12 30.94 -7.51
C ALA A 222 -7.05 31.52 -6.58
N ASN A 223 -7.50 32.30 -5.60
CA ASN A 223 -6.59 32.94 -4.64
C ASN A 223 -5.96 31.90 -3.70
N ILE A 224 -4.62 31.90 -3.61
CA ILE A 224 -3.87 31.01 -2.73
C ILE A 224 -4.02 31.45 -1.29
N ASN A 225 -4.73 30.68 -0.48
CA ASN A 225 -4.96 31.00 0.93
C ASN A 225 -4.58 29.86 1.87
N SER A 226 -4.45 30.19 3.15
CA SER A 226 -4.07 29.24 4.20
C SER A 226 -5.05 28.07 4.35
N THR A 227 -6.36 28.27 4.14
CA THR A 227 -7.37 27.22 4.22
C THR A 227 -7.19 26.19 3.10
N MET A 228 -7.05 26.65 1.85
CA MET A 228 -6.78 25.79 0.71
C MET A 228 -5.47 25.01 0.89
N ASN A 229 -4.39 25.70 1.27
CA ASN A 229 -3.09 25.04 1.47
C ASN A 229 -3.16 23.96 2.56
N ARG A 230 -3.91 24.17 3.64
CA ARG A 230 -4.15 23.15 4.67
C ARG A 230 -4.94 21.96 4.14
N LEU A 231 -5.94 22.16 3.28
CA LEU A 231 -6.71 21.08 2.67
C LEU A 231 -5.85 20.26 1.71
N ILE A 232 -5.05 20.91 0.87
CA ILE A 232 -4.11 20.23 -0.03
C ILE A 232 -3.06 19.45 0.78
N ALA A 233 -2.46 20.09 1.79
CA ALA A 233 -1.53 19.43 2.71
C ALA A 233 -2.16 18.22 3.40
N ALA A 234 -3.44 18.30 3.78
CA ALA A 234 -4.17 17.16 4.35
C ALA A 234 -4.37 16.03 3.33
N ASN A 235 -4.69 16.34 2.07
CA ASN A 235 -4.82 15.34 1.01
C ASN A 235 -3.50 14.64 0.68
N ILE A 236 -2.40 15.41 0.59
CA ILE A 236 -1.06 14.83 0.42
C ILE A 236 -0.71 13.99 1.64
N SER A 237 -0.95 14.53 2.84
CA SER A 237 -0.72 13.81 4.10
C SER A 237 -1.46 12.49 4.10
N ALA A 238 -2.73 12.43 3.70
CA ALA A 238 -3.52 11.19 3.67
C ALA A 238 -2.96 10.12 2.71
N LEU A 239 -2.14 10.51 1.74
CA LEU A 239 -1.44 9.58 0.85
C LEU A 239 -0.01 9.31 1.33
N TRP A 240 0.57 10.22 2.12
CA TRP A 240 1.93 10.16 2.63
C TRP A 240 2.06 9.39 3.95
N VAL A 241 1.25 9.74 4.96
CA VAL A 241 0.78 8.73 5.90
C VAL A 241 -0.26 7.98 5.11
N GLY A 242 0.08 6.81 4.57
CA GLY A 242 -0.93 5.94 4.03
C GLY A 242 -2.11 5.87 5.00
N VAL A 243 -3.28 6.32 4.54
CA VAL A 243 -4.57 5.91 5.11
C VAL A 243 -4.86 4.43 4.85
N THR A 244 -3.90 3.71 4.26
CA THR A 244 -3.86 2.27 4.32
C THR A 244 -3.44 1.87 5.72
N ASP A 245 -3.88 0.68 6.07
CA ASP A 245 -3.53 0.15 7.35
C ASP A 245 -1.99 0.05 7.49
N ALA A 246 -1.20 0.02 6.43
CA ALA A 246 0.25 0.16 6.56
C ALA A 246 0.83 1.37 7.35
N HIS A 247 0.23 2.56 7.38
CA HIS A 247 0.95 3.77 7.87
C HIS A 247 0.36 4.50 9.07
N CYS A 248 -0.92 4.33 9.37
CA CYS A 248 -1.43 4.74 10.68
C CYS A 248 -0.92 3.78 11.79
N GLY A 249 -0.13 2.78 11.37
CA GLY A 249 -0.05 1.41 11.83
C GLY A 249 1.15 1.00 12.62
N ALA A 250 1.59 -0.20 12.28
CA ALA A 250 2.88 -0.68 12.68
C ALA A 250 3.98 0.15 12.08
N GLY A 251 4.69 0.90 12.91
CA GLY A 251 5.66 1.87 12.44
C GLY A 251 5.11 3.27 12.23
N CYS A 252 3.90 3.60 12.73
CA CYS A 252 3.47 5.00 12.82
C CYS A 252 4.45 5.77 13.70
N GLN A 253 5.26 6.62 13.05
CA GLN A 253 6.16 7.50 13.75
C GLN A 253 5.34 8.71 14.24
N SER A 254 5.00 8.76 15.53
CA SER A 254 4.18 9.83 16.13
C SER A 254 4.77 11.24 15.97
N LYS A 255 6.07 11.31 15.68
CA LYS A 255 6.77 12.51 15.25
C LYS A 255 6.24 13.06 13.92
N PHE A 256 5.65 12.24 13.05
CA PHE A 256 5.38 12.51 11.64
C PHE A 256 3.90 12.32 11.30
N GLY A 257 2.97 12.70 12.17
CA GLY A 257 1.55 12.67 11.86
C GLY A 257 0.67 12.48 13.08
N GLN A 258 -0.63 12.72 12.93
CA GLN A 258 -1.63 12.26 13.89
C GLN A 258 -1.77 10.75 13.69
N CYS A 259 -1.06 9.93 14.48
CA CYS A 259 -1.43 8.53 14.57
C CYS A 259 -2.88 8.54 15.10
N THR A 260 -3.84 8.14 14.27
CA THR A 260 -5.23 8.03 14.70
C THR A 260 -5.26 6.99 15.79
N ILE A 261 -5.20 7.48 17.03
CA ILE A 261 -5.60 6.72 18.19
C ILE A 261 -7.11 6.61 18.04
N THR A 262 -7.58 5.66 17.23
CA THR A 262 -9.00 5.38 17.07
C THR A 262 -9.50 4.98 18.45
N SER A 263 -10.17 5.89 19.15
CA SER A 263 -10.81 5.62 20.45
C SER A 263 -9.86 5.18 21.59
N GLY A 264 -8.69 5.82 21.75
CA GLY A 264 -7.73 5.47 22.82
C GLY A 264 -6.84 4.24 22.51
N LYS A 265 -6.86 3.73 21.29
CA LYS A 265 -6.15 2.51 20.85
C LYS A 265 -4.97 2.83 19.93
N LYS A 266 -3.78 2.35 20.26
CA LYS A 266 -2.55 2.54 19.46
C LYS A 266 -2.59 1.61 18.25
N ILE A 267 -2.02 1.95 17.11
CA ILE A 267 -2.01 0.98 16.01
C ILE A 267 -0.85 0.01 16.20
N THR A 268 -1.13 -1.26 15.96
CA THR A 268 -0.23 -2.37 16.29
C THR A 268 1.16 -2.24 15.66
N PRO A 269 2.30 -2.29 16.38
CA PRO A 269 3.65 -2.32 15.80
C PRO A 269 4.11 -3.69 15.30
N ASP A 270 3.40 -4.76 15.66
CA ASP A 270 3.88 -6.15 15.52
C ASP A 270 2.81 -7.11 14.99
N GLY A 271 1.64 -6.58 14.60
CA GLY A 271 0.52 -7.36 14.12
C GLY A 271 -0.40 -7.86 15.22
N SER A 272 -0.13 -7.56 16.50
CA SER A 272 -1.04 -7.84 17.62
C SER A 272 -2.08 -6.73 17.82
N CYS A 273 -3.35 -7.07 18.03
CA CYS A 273 -4.42 -6.12 18.36
C CYS A 273 -5.26 -6.58 19.57
N GLY A 274 -5.88 -5.64 20.29
CA GLY A 274 -6.46 -5.86 21.62
C GLY A 274 -5.42 -5.83 22.77
N GLY A 275 -5.78 -6.39 23.93
CA GLY A 275 -4.90 -6.51 25.11
C GLY A 275 -4.66 -5.22 25.90
N THR A 276 -3.72 -5.26 26.86
CA THR A 276 -3.39 -4.15 27.79
C THR A 276 -2.79 -2.92 27.10
N ASN A 277 -2.20 -3.11 25.92
CA ASN A 277 -1.63 -2.05 25.10
C ASN A 277 -2.67 -1.38 24.19
N ALA A 278 -3.90 -1.93 24.16
CA ALA A 278 -5.03 -1.45 23.38
C ALA A 278 -4.67 -1.27 21.90
N TYR A 279 -4.03 -2.26 21.26
CA TYR A 279 -3.60 -2.11 19.87
C TYR A 279 -4.76 -2.31 18.89
N THR A 280 -4.86 -1.52 17.83
CA THR A 280 -5.82 -1.69 16.73
C THR A 280 -5.12 -2.17 15.47
N CYS A 281 -5.82 -2.98 14.67
CA CYS A 281 -5.38 -3.45 13.36
C CYS A 281 -5.83 -2.50 12.26
N THR A 282 -6.96 -1.79 12.46
CA THR A 282 -7.40 -0.72 11.57
C THR A 282 -6.34 0.36 11.56
N GLY A 283 -5.86 0.71 10.39
CA GLY A 283 -4.70 1.56 10.24
C GLY A 283 -3.35 0.87 10.37
N GLY A 284 -3.18 -0.49 10.46
CA GLY A 284 -1.94 -1.37 10.56
C GLY A 284 -1.46 -2.22 9.32
N THR A 285 -0.15 -2.34 8.98
CA THR A 285 0.35 -3.07 7.75
C THR A 285 -0.10 -4.52 7.64
N PHE A 286 -0.47 -5.08 8.79
CA PHE A 286 -0.79 -6.46 8.98
C PHE A 286 -2.23 -6.81 8.61
N GLY A 287 -3.07 -5.83 8.28
CA GLY A 287 -4.44 -5.99 7.77
C GLY A 287 -5.52 -5.50 8.73
N ASN A 288 -6.67 -5.16 8.15
CA ASN A 288 -7.63 -4.25 8.77
C ASN A 288 -8.47 -4.89 9.86
N CYS A 289 -8.58 -6.21 9.86
CA CYS A 289 -9.46 -6.96 10.74
C CYS A 289 -8.70 -7.51 11.95
N CYS A 290 -9.28 -7.36 13.15
CA CYS A 290 -8.76 -7.93 14.38
C CYS A 290 -9.31 -9.32 14.57
N SER A 291 -8.52 -10.36 14.30
CA SER A 291 -8.96 -11.70 14.67
C SER A 291 -9.25 -11.78 16.18
N ARG A 292 -10.12 -12.70 16.57
CA ARG A 292 -10.42 -12.98 17.98
C ARG A 292 -9.20 -13.37 18.84
N TYR A 293 -8.06 -13.63 18.21
CA TYR A 293 -6.78 -13.98 18.82
C TYR A 293 -5.89 -12.78 19.06
N GLY A 294 -6.38 -11.60 18.71
CA GLY A 294 -5.65 -10.35 18.84
C GLY A 294 -4.55 -10.23 17.82
N TYR A 295 -4.81 -10.62 16.56
CA TYR A 295 -3.89 -10.43 15.45
C TYR A 295 -4.58 -9.85 14.22
N CYS A 296 -3.88 -8.99 13.51
CA CYS A 296 -4.31 -8.22 12.35
C CYS A 296 -4.29 -9.05 11.06
N GLY A 297 -5.25 -8.83 10.16
CA GLY A 297 -5.27 -9.47 8.83
C GLY A 297 -6.43 -9.03 7.96
N ASN A 298 -6.39 -9.38 6.67
CA ASN A 298 -7.40 -9.04 5.66
C ASN A 298 -8.16 -10.26 5.12
N THR A 299 -7.86 -11.45 5.61
CA THR A 299 -8.51 -12.68 5.14
C THR A 299 -9.80 -12.93 5.89
N ASP A 300 -10.67 -13.77 5.33
CA ASP A 300 -11.89 -14.26 5.99
C ASP A 300 -11.63 -14.76 7.43
N GLU A 301 -10.44 -15.31 7.71
CA GLU A 301 -10.01 -15.76 9.04
C GLU A 301 -9.85 -14.61 10.05
N HIS A 302 -9.49 -13.42 9.58
CA HIS A 302 -9.34 -12.21 10.40
C HIS A 302 -10.63 -11.38 10.42
N CYS A 303 -11.37 -11.34 9.31
CA CYS A 303 -12.51 -10.43 9.09
C CYS A 303 -13.88 -11.03 9.42
N LEU A 304 -14.07 -12.35 9.31
CA LEU A 304 -15.39 -12.98 9.39
C LEU A 304 -15.55 -13.93 10.60
N ASN A 305 -14.45 -14.39 11.21
CA ASN A 305 -14.45 -15.36 12.33
C ASN A 305 -14.16 -14.72 13.70
N GLY A 306 -15.13 -13.96 14.22
CA GLY A 306 -15.01 -13.33 15.54
C GLY A 306 -14.09 -12.11 15.52
N CYS A 307 -14.08 -11.40 14.40
CA CYS A 307 -13.38 -10.14 14.24
C CYS A 307 -13.78 -9.19 15.38
N ASN A 308 -12.79 -8.76 16.18
CA ASN A 308 -12.99 -7.84 17.27
C ASN A 308 -13.15 -6.43 16.70
N SER A 309 -14.40 -6.06 16.44
CA SER A 309 -14.80 -4.78 15.85
C SER A 309 -14.42 -3.55 16.68
N GLN A 310 -13.99 -3.75 17.93
CA GLN A 310 -13.44 -2.70 18.75
C GLN A 310 -11.98 -2.35 18.36
N PHE A 311 -11.24 -3.27 17.74
CA PHE A 311 -9.82 -3.11 17.41
C PHE A 311 -9.53 -3.44 15.92
N GLY A 312 -10.53 -3.60 15.04
CA GLY A 312 -10.38 -3.88 13.60
C GLY A 312 -11.63 -3.54 12.78
N ASP A 313 -11.52 -3.29 11.47
CA ASP A 313 -12.64 -3.05 10.53
C ASP A 313 -13.10 -4.38 9.91
N CYS A 314 -14.30 -4.82 10.28
CA CYS A 314 -14.85 -6.09 9.83
C CYS A 314 -15.81 -5.95 8.62
N SER A 315 -15.80 -4.81 7.89
CA SER A 315 -16.84 -4.45 6.91
C SER A 315 -16.41 -4.26 5.44
N SER A 316 -15.12 -4.30 5.09
CA SER A 316 -14.62 -3.89 3.76
C SER A 316 -13.87 -5.00 2.99
N ILE A 317 -14.56 -5.72 2.09
CA ILE A 317 -13.93 -6.46 0.98
C ILE A 317 -14.62 -6.05 -0.34
N SER A 318 -13.86 -5.60 -1.34
CA SER A 318 -14.37 -5.32 -2.70
C SER A 318 -13.43 -5.91 -3.77
N VAL A 319 -14.01 -6.45 -4.84
CA VAL A 319 -13.28 -7.11 -5.94
C VAL A 319 -13.71 -6.43 -7.25
N GLY A 320 -12.75 -5.85 -7.98
CA GLY A 320 -13.01 -5.18 -9.26
C GLY A 320 -13.89 -3.91 -9.19
N GLY A 321 -13.96 -3.25 -8.03
CA GLY A 321 -14.83 -2.07 -7.82
C GLY A 321 -16.25 -2.42 -7.36
N VAL A 322 -16.54 -3.70 -7.09
CA VAL A 322 -17.84 -4.19 -6.61
C VAL A 322 -17.66 -4.87 -5.24
N PRO A 323 -18.46 -4.52 -4.21
CA PRO A 323 -18.41 -5.16 -2.88
C PRO A 323 -18.51 -6.70 -2.93
N ALA A 324 -17.66 -7.40 -2.18
CA ALA A 324 -17.68 -8.86 -2.11
C ALA A 324 -18.89 -9.33 -1.28
N SER A 325 -19.54 -10.40 -1.74
CA SER A 325 -20.72 -10.94 -1.10
C SER A 325 -20.40 -11.52 0.29
N LEU A 326 -21.08 -11.00 1.33
CA LEU A 326 -20.92 -11.44 2.71
C LEU A 326 -21.92 -12.55 3.10
N ASP A 327 -23.00 -12.70 2.33
CA ASP A 327 -24.13 -13.60 2.62
C ASP A 327 -24.43 -14.59 1.49
N GLY A 328 -23.61 -14.61 0.44
CA GLY A 328 -23.78 -15.46 -0.72
C GLY A 328 -24.73 -14.90 -1.79
N THR A 329 -25.23 -13.66 -1.66
CA THR A 329 -26.00 -12.97 -2.70
C THR A 329 -25.12 -12.10 -3.59
N CYS A 330 -25.37 -12.07 -4.91
CA CYS A 330 -24.63 -11.25 -5.87
C CYS A 330 -25.51 -10.77 -7.05
N GLY A 331 -25.01 -9.84 -7.88
CA GLY A 331 -25.71 -9.35 -9.08
C GLY A 331 -26.20 -7.89 -9.01
N GLY A 332 -26.71 -7.37 -10.13
CA GLY A 332 -27.00 -5.93 -10.30
C GLY A 332 -28.03 -5.30 -9.36
N SER A 333 -28.95 -6.11 -8.81
CA SER A 333 -29.93 -5.69 -7.80
C SER A 333 -29.42 -5.74 -6.36
N LYS A 334 -28.29 -6.41 -6.11
CA LYS A 334 -27.61 -6.48 -4.80
C LYS A 334 -26.33 -5.65 -4.75
N GLY A 335 -25.74 -5.37 -5.90
CA GLY A 335 -24.51 -4.59 -6.04
C GLY A 335 -23.27 -5.31 -5.51
N THR A 336 -23.32 -6.64 -5.32
CA THR A 336 -22.24 -7.44 -4.73
C THR A 336 -21.72 -8.49 -5.71
N THR A 337 -20.44 -8.88 -5.60
CA THR A 337 -19.78 -9.89 -6.42
C THR A 337 -19.44 -11.14 -5.64
N CYS A 338 -19.52 -12.28 -6.34
CA CYS A 338 -19.16 -13.59 -5.81
C CYS A 338 -17.66 -13.89 -6.00
N GLN A 339 -16.95 -13.13 -6.85
CA GLN A 339 -15.54 -13.34 -7.15
C GLN A 339 -14.68 -13.17 -5.89
N GLY A 340 -13.85 -14.16 -5.60
CA GLY A 340 -12.95 -14.15 -4.43
C GLY A 340 -13.65 -14.48 -3.12
N THR A 341 -14.96 -14.76 -3.11
CA THR A 341 -15.69 -15.19 -1.91
C THR A 341 -15.68 -16.70 -1.76
N SER A 342 -15.80 -17.17 -0.52
CA SER A 342 -15.93 -18.61 -0.20
C SER A 342 -17.23 -19.23 -0.69
N TYR A 343 -18.22 -18.42 -1.09
CA TYR A 343 -19.49 -18.88 -1.66
C TYR A 343 -19.36 -19.34 -3.12
N GLY A 344 -18.27 -18.99 -3.79
CA GLY A 344 -17.98 -19.39 -5.17
C GLY A 344 -17.99 -18.23 -6.16
N ASN A 345 -17.19 -18.37 -7.22
CA ASN A 345 -16.80 -17.24 -8.07
C ASN A 345 -17.84 -16.81 -9.12
N CYS A 346 -18.94 -17.54 -9.28
CA CYS A 346 -19.93 -17.31 -10.33
C CYS A 346 -21.21 -16.72 -9.74
N CYS A 347 -21.74 -15.71 -10.43
CA CYS A 347 -23.02 -15.11 -10.10
C CYS A 347 -24.10 -15.76 -10.95
N SER A 348 -24.92 -16.62 -10.35
CA SER A 348 -26.03 -17.21 -11.09
C SER A 348 -27.00 -16.14 -11.60
N GLN A 349 -27.81 -16.49 -12.60
CA GLN A 349 -28.92 -15.63 -13.07
C GLN A 349 -29.92 -15.27 -11.97
N TRP A 350 -29.93 -16.04 -10.87
CA TRP A 350 -30.84 -15.87 -9.73
C TRP A 350 -30.25 -14.99 -8.61
N GLY A 351 -29.03 -14.47 -8.79
CA GLY A 351 -28.39 -13.54 -7.86
C GLY A 351 -27.73 -14.21 -6.64
N TYR A 352 -27.23 -15.42 -6.82
CA TYR A 352 -26.52 -16.18 -5.78
C TYR A 352 -25.14 -16.63 -6.26
N CYS A 353 -24.19 -16.55 -5.33
CA CYS A 353 -22.82 -16.98 -5.46
C CYS A 353 -22.75 -18.51 -5.55
N GLY A 354 -21.91 -19.03 -6.44
CA GLY A 354 -21.64 -20.46 -6.51
C GLY A 354 -20.49 -20.79 -7.45
N SER A 355 -20.06 -22.04 -7.41
CA SER A 355 -19.01 -22.56 -8.30
C SER A 355 -19.51 -23.69 -9.21
N SER A 356 -20.80 -24.06 -9.12
CA SER A 356 -21.35 -25.15 -9.94
C SER A 356 -21.67 -24.67 -11.36
N ALA A 357 -21.83 -25.62 -12.28
CA ALA A 357 -22.25 -25.33 -13.64
C ALA A 357 -23.58 -24.56 -13.72
N ASP A 358 -24.47 -24.74 -12.73
CA ASP A 358 -25.74 -23.99 -12.66
C ASP A 358 -25.55 -22.51 -12.30
N HIS A 359 -24.43 -22.18 -11.63
CA HIS A 359 -24.07 -20.80 -11.27
C HIS A 359 -23.17 -20.16 -12.31
N CYS A 360 -22.28 -20.95 -12.92
CA CYS A 360 -21.27 -20.50 -13.87
C CYS A 360 -21.69 -20.63 -15.34
N GLY A 361 -22.73 -21.40 -15.63
CA GLY A 361 -23.19 -21.72 -16.98
C GLY A 361 -24.17 -20.68 -17.54
N THR A 362 -25.15 -21.15 -18.30
CA THR A 362 -26.13 -20.28 -19.00
C THR A 362 -26.83 -19.33 -18.02
N GLY A 363 -26.77 -18.03 -18.32
CA GLY A 363 -27.40 -16.98 -17.51
C GLY A 363 -26.52 -16.39 -16.39
N CYS A 364 -25.30 -16.89 -16.20
CA CYS A 364 -24.37 -16.31 -15.25
C CYS A 364 -24.11 -14.81 -15.55
N GLN A 365 -24.15 -13.98 -14.49
CA GLN A 365 -23.97 -12.53 -14.56
C GLN A 365 -22.48 -12.16 -14.54
N SER A 366 -21.88 -11.99 -15.72
CA SER A 366 -20.43 -11.82 -15.89
C SER A 366 -19.85 -10.56 -15.24
N SER A 367 -20.67 -9.54 -14.98
CA SER A 367 -20.24 -8.32 -14.26
C SER A 367 -20.11 -8.53 -12.74
N PHE A 368 -20.62 -9.65 -12.21
CA PHE A 368 -20.65 -9.95 -10.78
C PHE A 368 -20.05 -11.34 -10.45
N GLY A 369 -19.61 -12.10 -11.45
CA GLY A 369 -19.03 -13.43 -11.32
C GLY A 369 -18.32 -13.91 -12.59
N THR A 370 -17.54 -14.98 -12.50
CA THR A 370 -16.77 -15.53 -13.64
C THR A 370 -17.59 -16.60 -14.38
N CYS A 371 -18.09 -16.28 -15.58
CA CYS A 371 -18.99 -17.16 -16.33
C CYS A 371 -18.28 -18.01 -17.38
N SER A 372 -18.73 -19.25 -17.56
CA SER A 372 -18.19 -20.23 -18.52
C SER A 372 -19.08 -20.32 -19.76
N GLY A 373 -18.61 -19.82 -20.91
CA GLY A 373 -19.32 -19.94 -22.19
C GLY A 373 -19.21 -21.38 -22.75
N GLY A 374 -20.34 -22.03 -23.02
CA GLY A 374 -20.39 -23.44 -23.41
C GLY A 374 -20.33 -23.74 -24.91
N SER A 375 -19.81 -24.93 -25.27
CA SER A 375 -20.31 -25.83 -26.32
C SER A 375 -19.56 -27.18 -26.37
N GLY A 376 -20.29 -28.29 -26.14
CA GLY A 376 -20.19 -29.58 -26.87
C GLY A 376 -19.05 -30.59 -26.57
N ALA A 377 -19.41 -31.78 -26.10
CA ALA A 377 -18.53 -32.93 -25.77
C ALA A 377 -18.23 -33.88 -26.95
N THR A 378 -17.08 -34.61 -26.95
CA THR A 378 -16.99 -36.11 -27.09
C THR A 378 -15.54 -36.68 -27.09
N THR A 379 -15.39 -37.76 -26.29
CA THR A 379 -14.52 -38.97 -26.25
C THR A 379 -13.17 -39.17 -27.01
N SER A 380 -12.19 -39.62 -26.20
CA SER A 380 -11.21 -40.75 -26.36
C SER A 380 -9.99 -40.74 -27.32
N ALA A 381 -8.81 -40.84 -26.66
CA ALA A 381 -7.56 -41.58 -26.98
C ALA A 381 -6.81 -41.38 -28.31
N ALA A 382 -5.59 -40.80 -28.24
CA ALA A 382 -4.30 -41.46 -28.53
C ALA A 382 -3.13 -40.44 -28.55
N LYS A 383 -1.99 -40.86 -27.98
CA LYS A 383 -0.66 -40.25 -28.13
C LYS A 383 -0.11 -40.61 -29.54
N PRO A 384 0.58 -39.69 -30.22
CA PRO A 384 2.03 -39.87 -30.34
C PRO A 384 2.82 -38.62 -29.94
N SER A 385 4.03 -38.90 -29.50
CA SER A 385 5.10 -37.96 -29.20
C SER A 385 5.51 -37.20 -30.47
N ALA A 386 5.60 -35.88 -30.38
CA ALA A 386 6.49 -35.09 -31.22
C ALA A 386 7.24 -34.11 -30.30
N SER A 387 8.52 -34.40 -30.13
CA SER A 387 9.50 -33.47 -29.60
C SER A 387 9.60 -32.25 -30.52
N SER A 388 9.58 -31.07 -29.93
CA SER A 388 10.24 -29.89 -30.48
C SER A 388 10.72 -29.07 -29.30
N GLY A 389 11.88 -29.47 -28.76
CA GLY A 389 12.69 -28.59 -27.95
C GLY A 389 13.42 -27.63 -28.87
N SER A 390 13.31 -26.34 -28.58
CA SER A 390 14.31 -25.26 -28.68
C SER A 390 13.51 -23.96 -28.61
N GLY A 391 13.80 -22.97 -27.80
CA GLY A 391 15.00 -22.61 -27.08
C GLY A 391 14.82 -21.13 -26.78
N GLY A 392 14.46 -20.82 -25.53
CA GLY A 392 14.35 -19.47 -25.02
C GLY A 392 14.48 -19.59 -23.52
N GLY A 393 15.63 -19.22 -22.97
CA GLY A 393 15.98 -19.50 -21.58
C GLY A 393 14.85 -19.07 -20.63
N SER A 394 14.31 -20.04 -19.89
CA SER A 394 13.36 -19.77 -18.82
C SER A 394 13.98 -18.77 -17.86
N LYS A 395 13.33 -17.61 -17.71
CA LYS A 395 13.83 -16.55 -16.85
C LYS A 395 13.69 -16.99 -15.40
N VAL A 396 14.74 -16.75 -14.61
CA VAL A 396 14.66 -16.89 -13.15
C VAL A 396 13.67 -15.84 -12.64
N SER A 397 12.78 -16.27 -11.77
CA SER A 397 11.76 -15.41 -11.16
C SER A 397 12.36 -14.20 -10.46
N PRO A 398 11.95 -12.96 -10.80
CA PRO A 398 12.38 -11.74 -10.12
C PRO A 398 11.58 -11.42 -8.85
N ASP A 399 10.41 -12.04 -8.67
CA ASP A 399 9.43 -11.71 -7.63
C ASP A 399 9.00 -12.93 -6.79
N GLY A 400 9.61 -14.11 -7.04
CA GLY A 400 9.30 -15.36 -6.34
C GLY A 400 8.13 -16.13 -6.96
N SER A 401 7.49 -15.64 -8.01
CA SER A 401 6.47 -16.38 -8.76
C SER A 401 7.11 -17.42 -9.69
N CYS A 402 6.46 -18.57 -9.87
CA CYS A 402 6.90 -19.61 -10.79
C CYS A 402 5.72 -20.31 -11.44
N ALA A 403 5.94 -20.87 -12.63
CA ALA A 403 4.86 -21.30 -13.52
C ALA A 403 3.88 -20.13 -13.89
N GLY A 404 2.99 -20.34 -14.86
CA GLY A 404 2.08 -19.31 -15.37
C GLY A 404 2.54 -18.62 -16.68
N THR A 405 1.83 -17.56 -17.09
CA THR A 405 1.90 -16.93 -18.43
C THR A 405 3.30 -16.45 -18.85
N ASN A 406 4.16 -16.12 -17.87
CA ASN A 406 5.54 -15.67 -18.10
C ASN A 406 6.58 -16.80 -18.05
N GLY A 407 6.19 -18.02 -17.65
CA GLY A 407 7.05 -19.22 -17.68
C GLY A 407 8.27 -19.16 -16.75
N TYR A 408 8.19 -18.42 -15.64
CA TYR A 408 9.31 -18.25 -14.71
C TYR A 408 9.67 -19.56 -14.00
N ILE A 409 10.99 -19.77 -13.83
CA ILE A 409 11.56 -20.85 -13.01
C ILE A 409 12.05 -20.27 -11.69
N CYS A 410 12.01 -21.09 -10.64
CA CYS A 410 12.49 -20.66 -9.34
C CYS A 410 14.01 -20.41 -9.31
N PRO A 411 14.48 -19.53 -8.42
CA PRO A 411 15.91 -19.36 -8.17
C PRO A 411 16.58 -20.66 -7.70
N SER A 412 17.89 -20.75 -7.90
CA SER A 412 18.69 -21.93 -7.52
C SER A 412 18.40 -22.38 -6.08
N GLY A 413 18.16 -23.68 -5.88
CA GLY A 413 17.85 -24.26 -4.57
C GLY A 413 16.36 -24.22 -4.16
N GLN A 414 15.48 -23.61 -4.95
CA GLN A 414 14.07 -23.46 -4.61
C GLN A 414 13.14 -24.32 -5.49
N CYS A 415 12.02 -24.71 -4.90
CA CYS A 415 10.96 -25.47 -5.53
C CYS A 415 9.78 -24.57 -5.87
N CYS A 416 9.18 -24.80 -7.03
CA CYS A 416 7.92 -24.21 -7.40
C CYS A 416 6.78 -25.00 -6.77
N SER A 417 6.07 -24.40 -5.82
CA SER A 417 4.89 -25.01 -5.20
C SER A 417 3.76 -25.22 -6.22
N LYS A 418 2.77 -26.03 -5.87
CA LYS A 418 1.52 -26.18 -6.67
C LYS A 418 0.78 -24.87 -6.92
N ASN A 419 1.05 -23.85 -6.08
CA ASN A 419 0.41 -22.54 -6.12
C ASN A 419 1.23 -21.50 -6.90
N GLY A 420 2.33 -21.91 -7.55
CA GLY A 420 3.10 -21.03 -8.42
C GLY A 420 4.03 -20.06 -7.69
N TRP A 421 4.55 -20.48 -6.53
CA TRP A 421 5.51 -19.72 -5.74
C TRP A 421 6.77 -20.51 -5.43
N CYS A 422 7.90 -19.82 -5.36
CA CYS A 422 9.20 -20.38 -5.04
C CYS A 422 9.48 -20.40 -3.54
N GLY A 423 10.02 -21.51 -3.07
CA GLY A 423 10.51 -21.62 -1.70
C GLY A 423 11.30 -22.92 -1.48
N THR A 424 11.93 -23.04 -0.31
CA THR A 424 12.82 -24.18 0.03
C THR A 424 12.21 -25.15 1.03
N THR A 425 11.08 -24.82 1.65
CA THR A 425 10.44 -25.68 2.67
C THR A 425 9.60 -26.77 2.03
N SER A 426 9.16 -27.74 2.84
CA SER A 426 8.28 -28.84 2.39
C SER A 426 6.97 -28.38 1.77
N ASP A 427 6.51 -27.17 2.09
CA ASP A 427 5.27 -26.61 1.53
C ASP A 427 5.44 -26.21 0.06
N PHE A 428 6.68 -25.95 -0.35
CA PHE A 428 7.06 -25.63 -1.73
C PHE A 428 7.66 -26.83 -2.45
N CYS A 429 8.46 -27.61 -1.75
CA CYS A 429 9.20 -28.76 -2.28
C CYS A 429 8.49 -30.10 -2.16
N GLY A 430 7.35 -30.15 -1.45
CA GLY A 430 6.61 -31.37 -1.15
C GLY A 430 5.46 -31.64 -2.12
N PHE A 431 4.34 -32.14 -1.60
CA PHE A 431 3.23 -32.62 -2.41
C PHE A 431 2.63 -31.52 -3.30
N GLY A 432 2.63 -31.77 -4.62
CA GLY A 432 2.13 -30.83 -5.63
C GLY A 432 3.19 -29.88 -6.21
N CYS A 433 4.44 -29.97 -5.76
CA CYS A 433 5.56 -29.22 -6.35
C CYS A 433 5.69 -29.47 -7.87
N GLN A 434 5.93 -28.39 -8.64
CA GLN A 434 5.97 -28.37 -10.09
C GLN A 434 7.41 -28.46 -10.61
N SER A 435 7.89 -29.68 -10.88
CA SER A 435 9.31 -29.95 -11.15
C SER A 435 9.88 -29.21 -12.36
N SER A 436 9.05 -28.94 -13.37
CA SER A 436 9.46 -28.20 -14.57
C SER A 436 9.77 -26.72 -14.33
N PHE A 437 9.34 -26.19 -13.17
CA PHE A 437 9.54 -24.78 -12.78
C PHE A 437 10.37 -24.63 -11.50
N SER A 438 10.86 -25.74 -10.95
CA SER A 438 11.73 -25.79 -9.78
C SER A 438 13.20 -25.82 -10.20
N ALA A 439 14.07 -25.15 -9.46
CA ALA A 439 15.52 -25.25 -9.68
C ALA A 439 16.13 -26.53 -9.09
N VAL A 440 15.38 -27.24 -8.26
CA VAL A 440 15.73 -28.54 -7.66
C VAL A 440 14.59 -29.53 -7.84
N SER A 441 14.89 -30.83 -7.80
CA SER A 441 13.88 -31.88 -7.91
C SER A 441 12.87 -31.80 -6.77
N CYS A 442 11.59 -31.72 -7.12
CA CYS A 442 10.49 -31.82 -6.17
C CYS A 442 10.55 -33.16 -5.41
N THR A 443 10.40 -33.12 -4.09
CA THR A 443 10.33 -34.31 -3.26
C THR A 443 8.89 -34.79 -3.20
N ALA A 444 8.62 -36.01 -3.69
CA ALA A 444 7.26 -36.57 -3.73
C ALA A 444 6.64 -36.82 -2.33
N CYS A 445 7.40 -36.62 -1.24
CA CYS A 445 6.97 -36.80 0.14
C CYS A 445 7.53 -35.69 1.04
N PRO A 446 6.75 -35.18 2.02
CA PRO A 446 7.28 -34.29 3.05
C PRO A 446 8.16 -35.10 4.03
N GLY A 447 9.47 -34.79 4.07
CA GLY A 447 10.42 -35.06 5.19
C GLY A 447 10.68 -36.51 5.63
N SER A 448 11.78 -36.73 6.37
CA SER A 448 12.22 -38.05 6.84
C SER A 448 11.40 -38.57 8.03
N ALA A 449 10.80 -39.75 7.82
CA ALA A 449 10.29 -40.78 8.73
C ALA A 449 10.09 -40.43 10.21
N CYS A 450 8.84 -40.59 10.65
CA CYS A 450 8.35 -40.60 12.03
C CYS A 450 9.41 -40.80 13.13
N ALA A 451 9.29 -40.03 14.21
CA ALA A 451 10.18 -40.08 15.36
C ALA A 451 10.24 -41.46 16.06
N GLY A 452 9.26 -42.33 15.79
CA GLY A 452 9.23 -43.73 16.22
C GLY A 452 7.92 -44.41 15.85
N THR A 453 7.70 -45.62 16.35
CA THR A 453 6.45 -46.37 16.19
C THR A 453 5.67 -46.36 17.49
N VAL A 454 4.36 -46.16 17.42
CA VAL A 454 3.49 -46.19 18.61
C VAL A 454 3.48 -47.60 19.21
N THR A 455 3.81 -47.71 20.50
CA THR A 455 3.73 -48.95 21.28
C THR A 455 2.42 -48.98 22.10
N GLY A 456 1.43 -49.75 21.65
CA GLY A 456 0.11 -49.88 22.31
C GLY A 456 -1.07 -49.57 21.38
N ASN A 457 -2.30 -49.67 21.90
CA ASN A 457 -3.53 -49.62 21.09
C ASN A 457 -4.26 -48.26 21.05
N ASN A 458 -3.66 -47.16 21.52
CA ASN A 458 -4.33 -45.85 21.51
C ASN A 458 -3.33 -44.69 21.52
N PRO A 459 -2.96 -44.10 20.36
CA PRO A 459 -2.02 -43.00 20.30
C PRO A 459 -2.61 -41.71 20.89
N THR A 460 -1.76 -40.95 21.57
CA THR A 460 -2.11 -39.62 22.11
C THR A 460 -1.12 -38.57 21.64
N CYS A 461 -1.58 -37.34 21.54
CA CYS A 461 -0.74 -36.25 21.07
C CYS A 461 0.38 -35.85 22.03
N SER A 462 0.20 -36.07 23.34
CA SER A 462 1.23 -35.77 24.34
C SER A 462 2.43 -36.73 24.28
N ALA A 463 2.26 -37.94 23.74
CA ALA A 463 3.31 -38.96 23.72
C ALA A 463 3.73 -39.37 22.30
N ASN A 464 2.91 -39.10 21.28
CA ASN A 464 3.08 -39.68 19.94
C ASN A 464 2.97 -38.65 18.81
N ASP A 465 3.12 -37.35 19.10
CA ASP A 465 3.24 -36.36 18.03
C ASP A 465 4.44 -36.70 17.13
N SER A 466 4.22 -36.66 15.82
CA SER A 466 5.18 -37.09 14.79
C SER A 466 5.58 -38.59 14.82
N PHE A 467 4.95 -39.44 15.64
CA PHE A 467 5.14 -40.89 15.59
C PHE A 467 4.22 -41.53 14.54
N CYS A 468 4.60 -42.73 14.09
CA CYS A 468 3.84 -43.50 13.12
C CYS A 468 3.04 -44.62 13.80
N TRP A 469 1.85 -44.88 13.26
CA TRP A 469 1.06 -46.04 13.65
C TRP A 469 0.55 -46.80 12.43
N THR A 470 0.74 -48.11 12.42
CA THR A 470 0.38 -48.99 11.30
C THR A 470 -0.85 -49.81 11.68
N LEU A 471 -1.91 -49.70 10.86
CA LEU A 471 -3.18 -50.39 11.03
C LEU A 471 -3.71 -50.82 9.66
N SER A 472 -4.15 -52.07 9.52
CA SER A 472 -4.76 -52.60 8.29
C SER A 472 -3.94 -52.31 7.02
N ASN A 473 -2.62 -52.51 7.08
CA ASN A 473 -1.64 -52.23 6.01
C ASN A 473 -1.48 -50.75 5.60
N LYS A 474 -2.08 -49.81 6.33
CA LYS A 474 -1.88 -48.36 6.16
C LYS A 474 -0.99 -47.83 7.29
N LYS A 475 -0.02 -46.97 6.94
CA LYS A 475 0.89 -46.31 7.88
C LYS A 475 0.48 -44.84 8.04
N PHE A 476 0.05 -44.46 9.24
CA PHE A 476 -0.41 -43.12 9.55
C PHE A 476 0.67 -42.35 10.33
N GLN A 477 0.97 -41.11 9.93
CA GLN A 477 1.73 -40.20 10.78
C GLN A 477 0.77 -39.34 11.61
N ILE A 478 1.02 -39.25 12.91
CA ILE A 478 0.25 -38.43 13.83
C ILE A 478 0.80 -37.01 13.84
N VAL A 479 -0.09 -36.02 13.75
CA VAL A 479 0.23 -34.59 13.77
C VAL A 479 -0.73 -33.87 14.70
N CYS A 480 -0.18 -33.20 15.70
CA CYS A 480 -0.94 -32.59 16.77
C CYS A 480 -1.13 -31.08 16.59
N GLY A 481 -2.19 -30.56 17.20
CA GLY A 481 -2.51 -29.12 17.22
C GLY A 481 -3.17 -28.58 15.95
N ARG A 482 -3.47 -29.43 14.96
CA ARG A 482 -4.10 -29.05 13.68
C ARG A 482 -5.00 -30.17 13.16
N LEU A 483 -5.98 -29.82 12.32
CA LEU A 483 -6.78 -30.80 11.56
C LEU A 483 -6.16 -31.04 10.18
N ALA A 484 -6.44 -32.18 9.55
CA ALA A 484 -6.09 -32.44 8.17
C ALA A 484 -7.01 -31.65 7.23
N SER A 485 -6.43 -31.17 6.12
CA SER A 485 -7.15 -30.63 4.98
C SER A 485 -7.15 -31.63 3.83
N GLY A 486 -8.24 -31.68 3.09
CA GLY A 486 -8.38 -32.52 1.91
C GLY A 486 -9.82 -32.68 1.50
N ALA A 487 -10.05 -33.49 0.47
CA ALA A 487 -11.39 -33.86 0.04
C ALA A 487 -12.07 -34.64 1.16
N TYR A 488 -13.10 -34.03 1.75
CA TYR A 488 -13.89 -34.63 2.82
C TYR A 488 -14.57 -35.89 2.30
N LEU A 489 -14.41 -36.99 3.04
CA LEU A 489 -15.01 -38.27 2.72
C LEU A 489 -16.32 -38.43 3.49
N THR A 490 -16.24 -38.37 4.82
CA THR A 490 -17.37 -38.58 5.72
C THR A 490 -16.99 -38.24 7.17
N ASN A 491 -17.98 -38.15 8.06
CA ASN A 491 -17.79 -38.10 9.50
C ASN A 491 -18.18 -39.45 10.09
N VAL A 492 -17.43 -39.89 11.09
CA VAL A 492 -17.74 -41.08 11.87
C VAL A 492 -17.74 -40.71 13.35
N ASP A 493 -18.56 -41.40 14.13
CA ASP A 493 -18.44 -41.30 15.58
C ASP A 493 -17.06 -41.83 15.98
N ALA A 494 -16.34 -41.16 16.86
CA ALA A 494 -15.11 -41.70 17.43
C ALA A 494 -14.90 -41.10 18.83
N THR A 495 -14.35 -41.89 19.74
CA THR A 495 -14.11 -41.44 21.12
C THR A 495 -12.65 -41.06 21.39
N SER A 496 -11.74 -41.41 20.48
CA SER A 496 -10.32 -41.03 20.53
C SER A 496 -9.72 -40.85 19.14
N LEU A 497 -8.54 -40.22 19.07
CA LEU A 497 -7.74 -40.18 17.85
C LEU A 497 -7.43 -41.59 17.33
N GLY A 498 -7.18 -42.54 18.25
CA GLY A 498 -6.91 -43.92 17.87
C GLY A 498 -8.11 -44.62 17.22
N ASP A 499 -9.31 -44.41 17.75
CA ASP A 499 -10.56 -44.93 17.18
C ASP A 499 -10.85 -44.28 15.81
N CYS A 500 -10.60 -42.97 15.69
CA CYS A 500 -10.73 -42.23 14.44
C CYS A 500 -9.80 -42.76 13.33
N ILE A 501 -8.53 -43.02 13.67
CA ILE A 501 -7.56 -43.63 12.76
C ILE A 501 -7.97 -45.07 12.39
N THR A 502 -8.47 -45.84 13.35
CA THR A 502 -8.95 -47.22 13.10
C THR A 502 -10.08 -47.22 12.07
N LYS A 503 -11.04 -46.30 12.19
CA LYS A 503 -12.16 -46.14 11.23
C LYS A 503 -11.69 -45.67 9.85
N CYS A 504 -10.68 -44.79 9.79
CA CYS A 504 -10.03 -44.46 8.53
C CYS A 504 -9.31 -45.67 7.92
N SER A 505 -8.61 -46.48 8.73
CA SER A 505 -7.85 -47.63 8.25
C SER A 505 -8.75 -48.70 7.64
N ALA A 506 -9.95 -48.89 8.18
CA ALA A 506 -10.96 -49.82 7.68
C ALA A 506 -11.67 -49.31 6.41
N ASN A 507 -11.61 -48.01 6.14
CA ASN A 507 -12.16 -47.40 4.92
C ASN A 507 -11.10 -47.34 3.82
N SER A 508 -11.30 -48.07 2.73
CA SER A 508 -10.31 -48.18 1.64
C SER A 508 -9.99 -46.83 0.99
N ALA A 509 -10.97 -45.94 0.85
CA ALA A 509 -10.82 -44.62 0.25
C ALA A 509 -10.21 -43.57 1.20
N CYS A 510 -10.17 -43.83 2.51
CA CYS A 510 -9.64 -42.87 3.48
C CYS A 510 -8.12 -42.82 3.47
N VAL A 511 -7.56 -41.63 3.33
CA VAL A 511 -6.12 -41.36 3.35
C VAL A 511 -5.72 -40.31 4.39
N ALA A 512 -6.67 -39.65 5.05
CA ALA A 512 -6.41 -38.84 6.24
C ALA A 512 -7.63 -38.81 7.17
N ALA A 513 -7.38 -38.58 8.45
CA ALA A 513 -8.39 -38.50 9.49
C ALA A 513 -8.08 -37.33 10.43
N SER A 514 -9.10 -36.55 10.77
CA SER A 514 -9.04 -35.42 11.70
C SER A 514 -9.92 -35.71 12.89
N PHE A 515 -9.32 -35.76 14.08
CA PHE A 515 -10.02 -35.95 15.34
C PHE A 515 -9.99 -34.66 16.16
N TYR A 516 -11.16 -34.21 16.54
CA TYR A 516 -11.36 -33.03 17.36
C TYR A 516 -12.01 -33.43 18.69
N GLN A 517 -11.44 -32.95 19.79
CA GLN A 517 -11.96 -33.20 21.13
C GLN A 517 -12.10 -31.88 21.92
N GLY A 518 -13.31 -31.37 22.02
CA GLY A 518 -13.67 -30.16 22.77
C GLY A 518 -15.00 -30.33 23.51
N ALA A 519 -15.91 -29.35 23.43
CA ALA A 519 -17.27 -29.46 23.96
C ALA A 519 -18.11 -30.56 23.25
N SER A 520 -17.72 -30.91 22.03
CA SER A 520 -18.17 -32.07 21.27
C SER A 520 -16.96 -32.79 20.67
N THR A 521 -17.08 -34.10 20.47
CA THR A 521 -16.05 -34.92 19.84
C THR A 521 -16.45 -35.23 18.39
N SER A 522 -15.54 -35.05 17.44
CA SER A 522 -15.79 -35.37 16.04
C SER A 522 -14.59 -36.01 15.36
N CYS A 523 -14.86 -36.93 14.42
CA CYS A 523 -13.86 -37.57 13.59
C CYS A 523 -14.24 -37.48 12.11
N SER A 524 -13.47 -36.71 11.36
CA SER A 524 -13.64 -36.52 9.92
C SER A 524 -12.61 -37.33 9.14
N LEU A 525 -13.07 -38.04 8.12
CA LEU A 525 -12.25 -38.83 7.22
C LEU A 525 -12.13 -38.13 5.87
N PHE A 526 -11.00 -38.29 5.18
CA PHE A 526 -10.70 -37.60 3.92
C PHE A 526 -10.17 -38.59 2.86
N SER A 527 -10.62 -38.43 1.61
CA SER A 527 -10.12 -39.21 0.44
C SER A 527 -8.84 -38.66 -0.15
N SER A 528 -8.49 -37.42 0.16
CA SER A 528 -7.19 -36.84 -0.18
C SER A 528 -6.63 -36.11 1.02
N TYR A 529 -5.31 -35.88 0.99
CA TYR A 529 -4.62 -35.10 2.01
C TYR A 529 -3.87 -33.97 1.32
N GLN A 530 -4.15 -32.74 1.72
CA GLN A 530 -3.56 -31.53 1.17
C GLN A 530 -2.69 -30.79 2.20
N GLY A 531 -2.36 -31.46 3.31
CA GLY A 531 -1.59 -30.91 4.42
C GLY A 531 -2.48 -30.59 5.63
N SER A 532 -1.88 -29.96 6.64
CA SER A 532 -2.59 -29.43 7.80
C SER A 532 -3.49 -28.26 7.39
N ALA A 533 -4.73 -28.23 7.84
CA ALA A 533 -5.61 -27.08 7.71
C ALA A 533 -5.05 -25.91 8.52
N ASN A 534 -4.96 -24.73 7.90
CA ASN A 534 -4.66 -23.48 8.58
C ASN A 534 -5.99 -22.92 9.10
N GLY A 535 -6.12 -22.84 10.42
CA GLY A 535 -7.36 -22.51 11.09
C GLY A 535 -7.18 -22.60 12.59
N ASN A 536 -7.69 -21.60 13.30
CA ASN A 536 -7.47 -21.47 14.72
C ASN A 536 -8.46 -22.34 15.53
N SER A 537 -7.89 -23.13 16.44
CA SER A 537 -8.58 -24.15 17.21
C SER A 537 -9.64 -23.56 18.12
N ALA A 538 -10.88 -24.05 18.01
CA ALA A 538 -11.98 -23.72 18.90
C ALA A 538 -11.80 -24.35 20.31
N GLY A 539 -10.69 -24.10 21.01
CA GLY A 539 -10.50 -24.47 22.41
C GLY A 539 -10.46 -25.97 22.77
N GLY A 540 -10.55 -26.89 21.79
CA GLY A 540 -10.39 -28.34 21.98
C GLY A 540 -9.04 -28.88 21.49
N SER A 541 -8.66 -30.09 21.93
CA SER A 541 -7.47 -30.80 21.43
C SER A 541 -7.72 -31.26 19.99
N GLN A 542 -7.07 -30.61 19.02
CA GLN A 542 -7.23 -30.89 17.59
C GLN A 542 -6.05 -31.68 17.05
N ASN A 543 -6.31 -32.84 16.48
CA ASN A 543 -5.27 -33.73 16.02
C ASN A 543 -5.66 -34.32 14.67
N HIS A 544 -4.69 -34.62 13.82
CA HIS A 544 -4.96 -35.41 12.63
C HIS A 544 -3.88 -36.43 12.40
N ALA A 545 -4.22 -37.42 11.58
CA ALA A 545 -3.26 -38.37 11.08
C ALA A 545 -3.54 -38.63 9.62
N TYR A 546 -2.48 -38.81 8.84
CA TYR A 546 -2.60 -39.03 7.41
C TYR A 546 -1.78 -40.24 6.97
N VAL A 547 -2.30 -40.95 5.98
CA VAL A 547 -1.73 -42.16 5.38
C VAL A 547 -0.57 -41.75 4.49
N ARG A 548 0.60 -42.34 4.74
CA ARG A 548 1.73 -42.24 3.81
C ARG A 548 1.51 -43.22 2.64
N ALA A 549 1.93 -42.82 1.44
CA ALA A 549 1.91 -43.73 0.29
C ALA A 549 2.81 -44.95 0.55
N ALA A 550 2.47 -46.12 -0.01
CA ALA A 550 3.21 -47.37 0.21
C ALA A 550 4.68 -47.31 -0.26
N SER A 551 5.01 -46.38 -1.16
CA SER A 551 6.35 -46.08 -1.66
C SER A 551 7.17 -45.20 -0.71
N CYS A 552 6.61 -44.77 0.42
CA CYS A 552 7.29 -43.98 1.42
C CYS A 552 8.06 -44.88 2.40
N PRO A 553 9.41 -44.83 2.46
CA PRO A 553 10.19 -45.59 3.45
C PRO A 553 9.80 -45.22 4.90
#